data_AF-A0A1B8R9F2-F1
#
_entry.id   AF-A0A1B8R9F2-F1
#
_cell.length_a   1.000
_cell.length_b   1.000
_cell.length_c   1.000
_cell.angle_alpha   90.00
_cell.angle_beta   90.00
_cell.angle_gamma   90.00
#
_symmetry.space_group_name_H-M   'P 1'
#
loop_
_entity.id
_entity.type
_entity.pdbx_description
1 polymer ?
#
loop_
_entity_poly.entity_id
_entity_poly.type
_entity_poly.pdbx_seq_one_letter_code
_entity_poly.pdbx_strand_id
1 'polypeptide(L)'
;MATVEKITIALTSEMAGFVRSAVDAGEYASTSEAIRDAVREWKERRDLLGYTVEDLRALVQDGIESGPSSRTTMAEVKAAALERLKSARPER
;
A
#
# COMPACT_ATOMS: atom_id res chain seq x y z
N MET A 1 -9.60 23.59 -7.74
CA MET A 1 -9.41 23.77 -6.29
C MET A 1 -9.91 22.50 -5.63
N ALA A 2 -9.06 21.78 -4.89
CA ALA A 2 -9.53 20.61 -4.15
C ALA A 2 -10.56 21.08 -3.11
N THR A 3 -11.76 20.51 -3.13
CA THR A 3 -12.80 20.78 -2.15
C THR A 3 -12.35 20.22 -0.80
N VAL A 4 -12.12 21.10 0.19
CA VAL A 4 -11.80 20.70 1.56
C VAL A 4 -13.11 20.52 2.32
N GLU A 5 -13.36 19.31 2.80
CA GLU A 5 -14.47 19.01 3.71
C GLU A 5 -14.04 19.26 5.16
N LYS A 6 -14.88 19.93 5.95
CA LYS A 6 -14.62 20.16 7.38
C LYS A 6 -15.25 19.04 8.21
N ILE A 7 -14.42 18.37 8.99
CA ILE A 7 -14.84 17.31 9.92
C ILE A 7 -14.49 17.76 11.34
N THR A 8 -15.46 17.69 12.25
CA THR A 8 -15.24 17.94 13.69
C THR A 8 -14.90 16.62 14.37
N ILE A 9 -13.76 16.56 15.04
CA ILE A 9 -13.29 15.37 15.76
C ILE A 9 -12.91 15.72 17.20
N ALA A 10 -13.06 14.77 18.11
CA ALA A 10 -12.53 14.87 19.46
C ALA A 10 -11.18 14.14 19.54
N LEU A 11 -10.16 14.83 20.04
CA LEU A 11 -8.86 14.26 20.35
C LEU A 11 -8.67 14.25 21.87
N THR A 12 -7.93 13.27 22.39
CA THR A 12 -7.51 13.32 23.79
C THR A 12 -6.62 14.55 24.02
N SER A 13 -6.55 15.03 25.26
CA SER A 13 -5.71 16.19 25.61
C SER A 13 -4.24 15.98 25.22
N GLU A 14 -3.75 14.75 25.35
CA GLU A 14 -2.41 14.34 24.94
C GLU A 14 -2.20 14.48 23.43
N MET A 15 -3.08 13.90 22.61
CA MET A 15 -2.98 13.98 21.15
C MET A 15 -3.10 15.42 20.66
N ALA A 16 -4.03 16.20 21.23
CA ALA A 16 -4.19 17.60 20.90
C ALA A 16 -2.94 18.42 21.32
N GLY A 17 -2.29 18.05 22.43
CA GLY A 17 -1.02 18.63 22.87
C GLY A 17 0.10 18.35 21.87
N PHE A 18 0.25 17.10 21.44
CA PHE A 18 1.23 16.70 20.43
C PHE A 18 1.09 17.49 19.13
N VAL A 19 -0.14 17.62 18.61
CA VAL A 19 -0.41 18.39 17.37
C VAL A 19 -0.07 19.86 17.55
N ARG A 20 -0.38 20.46 18.70
CA ARG A 20 -0.02 21.85 18.98
C ARG A 20 1.50 22.04 19.05
N SER A 21 2.21 21.16 19.75
CA SER A 21 3.67 21.23 19.85
C SER A 21 4.35 21.17 18.48
N ALA A 22 3.86 20.33 17.56
CA ALA A 22 4.41 20.25 16.20
C ALA A 22 4.19 21.56 15.40
N VAL A 23 3.04 22.22 15.58
CA VAL A 23 2.77 23.54 14.98
C VAL A 23 3.63 24.62 15.63
N ASP A 24 3.76 24.62 16.96
CA ASP A 24 4.56 25.59 17.71
C ASP A 24 6.07 25.47 17.40
N ALA A 25 6.53 24.25 17.09
CA ALA A 25 7.89 23.98 16.61
C ALA A 25 8.13 24.40 15.15
N GLY A 26 7.08 24.81 14.43
CA GLY A 26 7.15 25.22 13.02
C GLY A 26 7.21 24.06 12.03
N GLU A 27 6.92 22.83 12.46
CA GLU A 27 6.88 21.65 11.57
C GLU A 27 5.68 21.71 10.62
N TYR A 28 4.58 22.36 11.05
CA TYR A 28 3.37 22.58 10.27
C TYR A 28 2.87 24.01 10.42
N ALA A 29 2.29 24.58 9.36
CA ALA A 29 1.73 25.93 9.39
C ALA A 29 0.36 25.98 10.12
N SER A 30 -0.30 24.83 10.30
CA SER A 30 -1.58 24.78 11.01
C SER A 30 -1.90 23.38 11.56
N THR A 31 -2.79 23.33 12.55
CA THR A 31 -3.33 22.05 13.06
C THR A 31 -4.02 21.24 11.97
N SER A 32 -4.73 21.91 11.05
CA SER A 32 -5.39 21.23 9.93
C SER A 32 -4.40 20.61 8.95
N GLU A 33 -3.20 21.17 8.81
CA GLU A 33 -2.14 20.59 7.99
C GLU A 33 -1.56 19.35 8.65
N ALA A 34 -1.19 19.43 9.92
CA ALA A 34 -0.69 18.29 10.69
C ALA A 34 -1.67 17.11 10.68
N ILE A 35 -2.97 17.37 10.87
CA ILE A 35 -4.01 16.32 10.81
C ILE A 35 -4.15 15.74 9.40
N ARG A 36 -4.11 16.57 8.35
CA ARG A 36 -4.16 16.05 6.96
C ARG A 36 -2.98 15.13 6.66
N ASP A 37 -1.79 15.48 7.14
CA ASP A 37 -0.60 14.66 6.92
C ASP A 37 -0.69 13.33 7.67
N ALA A 38 -1.09 13.36 8.95
CA ALA A 38 -1.32 12.15 9.74
C ALA A 38 -2.38 11.22 9.11
N VAL A 39 -3.46 11.79 8.53
CA VAL A 39 -4.49 11.01 7.82
C VAL A 39 -3.95 10.42 6.51
N ARG A 40 -3.08 11.14 5.79
CA ARG A 40 -2.43 10.62 4.58
C ARG A 40 -1.54 9.43 4.92
N GLU A 41 -0.68 9.57 5.92
CA GLU A 41 0.19 8.49 6.37
C GLU A 41 -0.63 7.28 6.87
N TRP A 42 -1.73 7.54 7.57
CA TRP A 42 -2.67 6.50 8.00
C TRP A 42 -3.32 5.75 6.83
N LYS A 43 -3.69 6.47 5.76
CA LYS A 43 -4.21 5.89 4.52
C LYS A 43 -3.13 5.09 3.79
N GLU A 44 -1.93 5.63 3.63
CA GLU A 44 -0.81 4.95 2.97
C GLU A 44 -0.44 3.64 3.66
N ARG A 45 -0.44 3.61 5.00
CA ARG A 45 -0.25 2.36 5.77
C ARG A 45 -1.35 1.33 5.55
N ARG A 46 -2.56 1.75 5.19
CA ARG A 46 -3.71 0.87 4.90
C ARG A 46 -3.76 0.42 3.44
N ASP A 47 -3.29 1.27 2.53
CA ASP A 47 -3.27 1.01 1.08
C ASP A 47 -2.13 0.08 0.63
N LEU A 48 -1.55 -0.73 1.54
CA LEU A 48 -0.50 -1.74 1.33
C LEU A 48 -0.47 -2.31 -0.11
N LEU A 49 0.28 -1.64 -0.98
CA LEU A 49 0.53 -2.02 -2.38
C LEU A 49 -0.72 -2.32 -3.24
N GLY A 50 -1.90 -1.83 -2.85
CA GLY A 50 -3.15 -2.06 -3.57
C GLY A 50 -3.82 -3.41 -3.34
N TYR A 51 -3.39 -4.18 -2.33
CA TYR A 51 -4.04 -5.44 -1.92
C TYR A 51 -4.44 -5.37 -0.45
N THR A 52 -5.70 -5.71 -0.15
CA THR A 52 -6.15 -5.95 1.22
C THR A 52 -5.55 -7.25 1.77
N VAL A 53 -5.61 -7.46 3.09
CA VAL A 53 -5.20 -8.74 3.69
C VAL A 53 -6.04 -9.89 3.13
N GLU A 54 -7.31 -9.63 2.86
CA GLU A 54 -8.25 -10.56 2.23
C GLU A 54 -7.81 -10.91 0.80
N ASP A 55 -7.40 -9.92 0.00
CA ASP A 55 -6.89 -10.16 -1.36
C ASP A 55 -5.62 -11.01 -1.34
N LEU A 56 -4.71 -10.73 -0.40
CA LEU A 56 -3.49 -11.53 -0.24
C LEU A 56 -3.80 -12.97 0.18
N ARG A 57 -4.79 -13.17 1.06
CA ARG A 57 -5.24 -14.52 1.45
C ARG A 57 -5.84 -15.29 0.26
N ALA A 58 -6.62 -14.61 -0.58
CA ALA A 58 -7.18 -15.22 -1.78
C ALA A 58 -6.07 -15.68 -2.74
N LEU A 59 -5.07 -14.83 -3.03
CA LEU A 59 -3.93 -15.19 -3.89
C LEU A 59 -3.11 -16.37 -3.34
N VAL A 60 -2.95 -16.45 -2.02
CA VAL A 60 -2.29 -17.59 -1.38
C VAL A 60 -3.12 -18.87 -1.54
N GLN A 61 -4.44 -18.78 -1.34
CA GLN A 61 -5.35 -19.90 -1.49
C GLN A 61 -5.34 -20.44 -2.93
N ASP A 62 -5.40 -19.54 -3.93
CA ASP A 62 -5.26 -19.89 -5.35
C ASP A 62 -3.95 -20.63 -5.62
N GLY A 63 -2.85 -20.20 -5.00
CA GLY A 63 -1.55 -20.86 -5.08
C GLY A 63 -1.55 -22.28 -4.49
N ILE A 64 -2.19 -22.47 -3.34
CA ILE A 64 -2.32 -23.79 -2.70
C ILE A 64 -3.17 -24.72 -3.57
N GLU A 65 -4.28 -24.22 -4.10
CA GLU A 65 -5.21 -24.98 -4.94
C GLU A 65 -4.62 -25.32 -6.32
N SER A 66 -3.66 -24.53 -6.81
CA SER A 66 -2.92 -24.82 -8.05
C SER A 66 -2.03 -26.06 -7.98
N GLY A 67 -1.82 -26.61 -6.77
CA GLY A 67 -1.04 -27.81 -6.54
C GLY A 67 0.49 -27.61 -6.61
N PRO A 68 1.27 -28.69 -6.43
CA PRO A 68 2.73 -28.61 -6.44
C PRO A 68 3.27 -28.14 -7.80
N SER A 69 4.20 -27.20 -7.77
CA SER A 69 4.93 -26.79 -8.98
C SER A 69 5.71 -27.97 -9.58
N SER A 70 5.54 -28.19 -10.89
CA SER A 70 6.39 -29.11 -11.65
C SER A 70 7.82 -28.60 -11.87
N ARG A 71 8.09 -27.34 -11.54
CA ARG A 71 9.41 -26.71 -11.58
C ARG A 71 9.97 -26.66 -10.18
N THR A 72 11.11 -27.32 -9.98
CA THR A 72 11.75 -27.49 -8.68
C THR A 72 12.94 -26.55 -8.50
N THR A 73 13.46 -25.99 -9.59
CA THR A 73 14.59 -25.06 -9.57
C THR A 73 14.27 -23.72 -10.23
N MET A 74 14.96 -22.67 -9.79
CA MET A 74 14.83 -21.35 -10.41
C MET A 74 15.31 -21.34 -11.88
N ALA A 75 16.23 -22.23 -12.25
CA ALA A 75 16.70 -22.38 -13.63
C ALA A 75 15.56 -22.86 -14.56
N GLU A 76 14.77 -23.85 -14.13
CA GLU A 76 13.60 -24.35 -14.87
C GLU A 76 12.51 -23.28 -15.03
N VAL A 77 12.30 -22.47 -13.98
CA VAL A 77 11.36 -21.33 -14.02
C VAL A 77 11.79 -20.30 -15.07
N LYS A 78 13.07 -19.91 -15.06
CA LYS A 78 13.61 -18.94 -16.03
C LYS A 78 13.57 -19.48 -17.46
N ALA A 79 13.95 -20.74 -17.67
CA ALA A 79 13.89 -21.36 -19.00
C ALA A 79 12.46 -21.34 -19.55
N ALA A 80 11.46 -21.75 -18.74
CA ALA A 80 10.06 -21.72 -19.16
C ALA A 80 9.53 -20.30 -19.43
N ALA A 81 9.99 -19.29 -18.68
CA ALA A 81 9.62 -17.90 -18.92
C ALA A 81 10.19 -17.37 -20.25
N LEU A 82 11.45 -17.70 -20.56
CA LEU A 82 12.09 -17.33 -21.82
C LEU A 82 11.41 -17.97 -23.04
N GLU A 83 11.05 -19.25 -22.94
CA GLU A 83 10.31 -19.93 -24.01
C GLU A 83 8.95 -19.27 -24.26
N ARG A 84 8.20 -18.94 -23.20
CA ARG A 84 6.93 -18.19 -23.33
C ARG A 84 7.13 -16.83 -24.00
N LEU A 85 8.20 -16.11 -23.65
CA LEU A 85 8.50 -14.81 -24.25
C LEU A 85 8.83 -14.91 -25.74
N LYS A 86 9.59 -15.94 -26.15
CA LYS A 86 9.88 -16.21 -27.57
C LYS A 86 8.59 -16.51 -28.34
N SER A 87 7.73 -17.38 -27.81
CA SER A 87 6.45 -17.73 -28.45
C SER A 87 5.46 -16.57 -28.50
N ALA A 88 5.54 -15.61 -27.56
CA ALA A 88 4.68 -14.43 -27.53
C ALA A 88 5.14 -13.30 -28.46
N ARG A 89 6.38 -13.37 -28.99
CA ARG A 89 6.91 -12.39 -29.93
C ARG A 89 6.77 -12.96 -31.34
N PRO A 90 5.80 -12.51 -32.16
CA PRO A 90 5.66 -13.03 -33.51
C PRO A 90 6.95 -12.73 -34.29
N GLU A 91 7.43 -13.71 -35.06
CA GLU A 91 8.51 -13.49 -36.02
C GLU A 91 8.13 -12.30 -36.91
N ARG A 92 8.99 -11.28 -36.94
CA ARG A 92 8.89 -10.17 -37.88
C ARG A 92 9.46 -10.59 -39.22
#